data_AF-A0A948QGU6-F1
#
_entry.id   AF-A0A948QGU6-F1
#
_cell.length_a   1.000
_cell.length_b   1.000
_cell.length_c   1.000
_cell.angle_alpha   90.00
_cell.angle_beta   90.00
_cell.angle_gamma   90.00
#
_symmetry.space_group_name_H-M   'P 1'
#
loop_
_entity.id
_entity.type
_entity.pdbx_description
1 polymer ?
#
loop_
_entity_poly.entity_id
_entity_poly.type
_entity_poly.pdbx_seq_one_letter_code
_entity_poly.pdbx_strand_id
1 'polypeptide(L)'
;MKDRETPEQLTPLLRGDKVLRVRRRRPRRRLRFTPDIPGVIRFLKQIATETPLVPLTFVLVALWLLSSWGVYLAERGANEQINSYGYALWWTFTAMQTQGANSPGPITAPGMIIGSVWSILSTIAFFGVVIATLYAYFMLPKRRPSREIIGALQYNLEELEHLSIDELEVLRDTTVRIVDTQIRDLKEKSPGQ
;
A
#
# COMPACT_ATOMS: atom_id res chain seq x y z
N MET A 1 33.40 38.48 -40.30
CA MET A 1 32.51 37.94 -39.25
C MET A 1 32.93 36.50 -38.95
N LYS A 2 33.88 36.30 -38.01
CA LYS A 2 34.12 35.06 -37.24
C LYS A 2 35.39 35.24 -36.41
N ASP A 3 35.23 35.76 -35.20
CA ASP A 3 36.28 35.69 -34.19
C ASP A 3 36.33 34.25 -33.66
N ARG A 4 37.53 33.69 -33.62
CA ARG A 4 37.81 32.35 -33.09
C ARG A 4 37.93 32.47 -31.57
N GLU A 5 37.00 31.86 -30.85
CA GLU A 5 37.08 31.74 -29.39
C GLU A 5 38.19 30.76 -29.00
N THR A 6 39.18 31.27 -28.27
CA THR A 6 40.22 30.51 -27.58
C THR A 6 39.58 29.73 -26.43
N PRO A 7 39.82 28.42 -26.26
CA PRO A 7 39.24 27.65 -25.15
C PRO A 7 39.80 28.14 -23.81
N GLU A 8 38.90 28.48 -22.88
CA GLU A 8 39.20 28.85 -21.50
C GLU A 8 40.05 27.77 -20.82
N GLN A 9 41.25 28.14 -20.39
CA GLN A 9 42.07 27.32 -19.53
C GLN A 9 41.46 27.31 -18.12
N LEU A 10 40.97 26.15 -17.67
CA LEU A 10 40.55 25.94 -16.29
C LEU A 10 41.79 25.91 -15.39
N THR A 11 41.99 26.97 -14.60
CA THR A 11 43.01 27.04 -13.55
C THR A 11 42.87 25.87 -12.58
N PRO A 12 43.95 25.14 -12.23
CA PRO A 12 43.88 24.03 -11.31
C PRO A 12 43.56 24.53 -9.89
N LEU A 13 42.51 23.96 -9.29
CA LEU A 13 42.08 24.26 -7.92
C LEU A 13 43.18 23.85 -6.92
N LEU A 14 43.75 24.83 -6.20
CA LEU A 14 44.71 24.55 -5.13
C LEU A 14 44.00 23.99 -3.89
N ARG A 15 44.64 23.00 -3.28
CA ARG A 15 44.21 22.35 -2.04
C ARG A 15 44.32 23.35 -0.88
N GLY A 16 43.20 23.99 -0.55
CA GLY A 16 43.11 25.01 0.50
C GLY A 16 41.96 26.00 0.31
N ASP A 17 41.38 26.06 -0.89
CA ASP A 17 40.20 26.88 -1.13
C ASP A 17 39.02 26.36 -0.31
N LYS A 18 38.64 27.17 0.67
CA LYS A 18 37.42 26.98 1.45
C LYS A 18 36.26 27.15 0.49
N VAL A 19 35.84 26.03 -0.09
CA VAL A 19 34.62 25.91 -0.88
C VAL A 19 33.51 26.52 -0.04
N LEU A 20 33.03 27.68 -0.47
CA LEU A 20 31.85 28.30 0.09
C LEU A 20 30.77 27.22 0.03
N ARG A 21 30.46 26.62 1.18
CA ARG A 21 29.29 25.76 1.34
C ARG A 21 28.12 26.68 1.04
N VAL A 22 27.66 26.66 -0.20
CA VAL A 22 26.37 27.18 -0.59
C VAL A 22 25.39 26.43 0.30
N ARG A 23 24.99 27.09 1.38
CA ARG A 23 23.96 26.64 2.28
C ARG A 23 22.69 26.67 1.44
N ARG A 24 22.46 25.60 0.67
CA ARG A 24 21.19 25.32 0.02
C ARG A 24 20.17 25.34 1.16
N ARG A 25 19.51 26.47 1.35
CA ARG A 25 18.29 26.55 2.15
C ARG A 25 17.35 25.57 1.45
N ARG A 26 17.23 24.36 2.01
CA ARG A 26 16.17 23.43 1.61
C ARG A 26 14.90 24.25 1.64
N PRO A 27 14.12 24.35 0.55
CA PRO A 27 12.83 24.99 0.64
C PRO A 27 12.09 24.24 1.75
N ARG A 28 11.72 24.95 2.81
CA ARG A 28 10.74 24.44 3.77
C ARG A 28 9.48 24.26 2.95
N ARG A 29 9.34 23.09 2.30
CA ARG A 29 8.07 22.62 1.75
C ARG A 29 7.17 22.60 2.96
N ARG A 30 6.30 23.62 3.06
CA ARG A 30 5.16 23.57 3.95
C ARG A 30 4.48 22.26 3.59
N LEU A 31 4.49 21.32 4.53
CA LEU A 31 3.79 20.07 4.40
C LEU A 31 2.32 20.46 4.32
N ARG A 32 1.84 20.66 3.10
CA ARG A 32 0.45 20.99 2.81
C ARG A 32 -0.28 19.69 3.14
N PHE A 33 -0.72 19.56 4.38
CA PHE A 33 -1.69 18.57 4.84
C PHE A 33 -3.06 18.85 4.20
N THR A 34 -3.09 19.01 2.88
CA THR A 34 -4.32 18.87 2.13
C THR A 34 -4.42 17.37 1.88
N PRO A 35 -5.29 16.63 2.59
CA PRO A 35 -5.55 15.25 2.22
C PRO A 35 -6.00 15.25 0.75
N ASP A 36 -5.35 14.42 -0.05
CA ASP A 36 -5.68 14.28 -1.47
C ASP A 36 -6.96 13.42 -1.58
N ILE A 37 -8.09 14.00 -1.20
CA ILE A 37 -9.43 13.37 -1.16
C ILE A 37 -9.75 12.63 -2.49
N PRO A 38 -9.43 13.18 -3.69
CA PRO A 38 -9.64 12.48 -4.95
C PRO A 38 -8.75 11.24 -5.13
N GLY A 39 -7.57 11.23 -4.50
CA GLY A 39 -6.67 10.06 -4.47
C GLY A 39 -7.25 8.93 -3.63
N VAL A 40 -7.80 9.27 -2.46
CA VAL A 40 -8.44 8.31 -1.54
C VAL A 40 -9.64 7.63 -2.20
N ILE A 41 -10.50 8.38 -2.90
CA ILE A 41 -11.70 7.82 -3.56
C ILE A 41 -11.33 6.88 -4.71
N ARG A 42 -10.37 7.25 -5.56
CA ARG A 42 -9.89 6.39 -6.65
C ARG A 42 -9.24 5.12 -6.11
N PHE A 43 -8.51 5.24 -5.01
CA PHE A 43 -7.89 4.11 -4.34
C PHE A 43 -8.92 3.18 -3.68
N LEU A 44 -9.95 3.72 -3.01
CA LEU A 44 -11.08 2.93 -2.49
C LEU A 44 -11.76 2.16 -3.62
N LYS A 45 -11.96 2.79 -4.79
CA LYS A 45 -12.55 2.12 -5.95
C LYS A 45 -11.65 1.01 -6.50
N GLN A 46 -10.33 1.20 -6.45
CA GLN A 46 -9.35 0.21 -6.90
C GLN A 46 -9.23 -0.97 -5.92
N ILE A 47 -9.27 -0.71 -4.62
CA ILE A 47 -9.39 -1.72 -3.56
C ILE A 47 -10.70 -2.50 -3.72
N ALA A 48 -11.80 -1.80 -3.93
CA ALA A 48 -13.12 -2.41 -3.99
C ALA A 48 -13.24 -3.45 -5.11
N THR A 49 -12.54 -3.25 -6.23
CA THR A 49 -12.58 -4.15 -7.39
C THR A 49 -11.55 -5.28 -7.31
N GLU A 50 -10.38 -5.04 -6.72
CA GLU A 50 -9.23 -5.97 -6.77
C GLU A 50 -8.98 -6.75 -5.47
N THR A 51 -9.58 -6.34 -4.35
CA THR A 51 -9.42 -7.02 -3.05
C THR A 51 -10.75 -7.56 -2.52
N PRO A 52 -10.77 -8.70 -1.81
CA PRO A 52 -11.99 -9.32 -1.27
C PRO A 52 -12.61 -8.54 -0.10
N LEU A 53 -12.34 -7.23 0.03
CA LEU A 53 -12.83 -6.38 1.12
C LEU A 53 -14.31 -6.02 0.98
N VAL A 54 -14.82 -5.87 -0.25
CA VAL A 54 -16.25 -5.62 -0.51
C VAL A 54 -17.13 -6.80 -0.09
N PRO A 55 -16.88 -8.05 -0.55
CA PRO A 55 -17.68 -9.17 -0.12
C PRO A 55 -17.53 -9.43 1.39
N LEU A 56 -16.35 -9.23 1.97
CA LEU A 56 -16.14 -9.40 3.41
C LEU A 56 -16.94 -8.39 4.24
N THR A 57 -16.99 -7.13 3.82
CA THR A 57 -17.84 -6.10 4.43
C THR A 57 -19.33 -6.45 4.31
N PHE A 58 -19.76 -6.94 3.14
CA PHE A 58 -21.15 -7.33 2.92
C PHE A 58 -21.56 -8.51 3.82
N VAL A 59 -20.69 -9.52 3.95
CA VAL A 59 -20.87 -10.65 4.87
C VAL A 59 -20.92 -10.17 6.32
N LEU A 60 -20.04 -9.24 6.72
CA LEU A 60 -20.06 -8.67 8.07
C LEU A 60 -21.40 -7.97 8.37
N VAL A 61 -21.92 -7.18 7.43
CA VAL A 61 -23.23 -6.53 7.56
C VAL A 61 -24.36 -7.56 7.64
N ALA A 62 -24.33 -8.61 6.81
CA ALA A 62 -25.32 -9.67 6.85
C ALA A 62 -25.31 -10.42 8.20
N LEU A 63 -24.12 -10.78 8.70
CA LEU A 63 -23.98 -11.41 10.01
C LEU A 63 -24.45 -10.49 11.14
N TRP A 64 -24.21 -9.18 11.05
CA TRP A 64 -24.71 -8.20 12.02
C TRP A 64 -26.23 -8.19 12.10
N LEU A 65 -26.91 -8.16 10.94
CA LEU A 65 -28.38 -8.20 10.89
C LEU A 65 -28.93 -9.51 11.48
N LEU A 66 -28.29 -10.63 11.17
CA LEU A 66 -28.67 -11.96 11.67
C LEU A 66 -28.44 -12.10 13.18
N SER A 67 -27.30 -11.65 13.69
CA SER A 67 -27.00 -11.69 15.13
C SER A 67 -27.91 -10.75 15.91
N SER A 68 -28.22 -9.57 15.38
CA SER A 68 -29.21 -8.67 15.96
C SER A 68 -30.60 -9.33 16.02
N TRP A 69 -30.97 -10.07 14.98
CA TRP A 69 -32.25 -10.79 14.95
C TRP A 69 -32.29 -11.92 16.00
N GLY A 70 -31.19 -12.66 16.14
CA GLY A 70 -31.05 -13.71 17.15
C GLY A 70 -31.12 -13.17 18.58
N VAL A 71 -30.42 -12.06 18.87
CA VAL A 71 -30.49 -11.38 20.17
C VAL A 71 -31.89 -10.84 20.44
N TYR A 72 -32.53 -10.23 19.44
CA TYR A 72 -33.90 -9.73 19.56
C TYR A 72 -34.88 -10.85 19.91
N LEU A 73 -34.82 -11.99 19.21
CA LEU A 73 -35.71 -13.13 19.47
C LEU A 73 -35.50 -13.73 20.87
N ALA A 74 -34.25 -13.83 21.31
CA ALA A 74 -33.92 -14.37 22.63
C ALA A 74 -34.39 -13.46 23.77
N GLU A 75 -34.34 -12.15 23.57
CA GLU A 75 -34.64 -11.14 24.60
C GLU A 75 -36.09 -10.65 24.56
N ARG A 76 -36.83 -10.95 23.49
CA ARG A 76 -38.22 -10.51 23.29
C ARG A 76 -39.12 -11.03 24.41
N GLY A 77 -39.67 -10.11 25.20
CA GLY A 77 -40.61 -10.42 26.28
C GLY A 77 -39.95 -10.75 27.63
N ALA A 78 -38.62 -10.87 27.67
CA ALA A 78 -37.86 -11.02 28.91
C ALA A 78 -37.17 -9.70 29.32
N ASN A 79 -36.73 -8.92 28.35
CA ASN A 79 -35.94 -7.71 28.56
C ASN A 79 -36.72 -6.46 28.14
N GLU A 80 -36.91 -5.52 29.08
CA GLU A 80 -37.61 -4.26 28.81
C GLU A 80 -36.77 -3.26 27.98
N GLN A 81 -35.44 -3.38 27.95
CA GLN A 81 -34.56 -2.49 27.16
C GLN A 81 -34.37 -2.94 25.71
N ILE A 82 -34.37 -4.25 25.43
CA ILE A 82 -34.35 -4.78 24.05
C ILE A 82 -35.80 -4.99 23.58
N ASN A 83 -36.57 -3.90 23.56
CA ASN A 83 -38.00 -3.94 23.21
C ASN A 83 -38.27 -3.98 21.70
N SER A 84 -37.30 -3.57 20.89
CA SER A 84 -37.42 -3.46 19.44
C SER A 84 -36.14 -3.90 18.74
N TYR A 85 -36.30 -4.30 17.48
CA TYR A 85 -35.17 -4.72 16.64
C TYR A 85 -34.12 -3.61 16.48
N GLY A 86 -34.53 -2.33 16.49
CA GLY A 86 -33.62 -1.19 16.44
C GLY A 86 -32.65 -1.13 17.63
N TYR A 87 -33.13 -1.43 18.85
CA TYR A 87 -32.26 -1.51 20.02
C TYR A 87 -31.29 -2.70 19.94
N ALA A 88 -31.73 -3.84 19.40
CA ALA A 88 -30.86 -4.99 19.18
C ALA A 88 -29.75 -4.67 18.16
N LEU A 89 -30.08 -3.94 17.08
CA LEU A 89 -29.10 -3.47 16.08
C LEU A 89 -28.06 -2.54 16.70
N TRP A 90 -28.52 -1.56 17.49
CA TRP A 90 -27.64 -0.66 18.21
C TRP A 90 -26.71 -1.42 19.16
N TRP A 91 -27.25 -2.30 19.99
CA TRP A 91 -26.47 -3.06 20.97
C TRP A 91 -25.41 -3.92 20.28
N THR A 92 -25.81 -4.71 19.28
CA THR A 92 -24.87 -5.58 18.53
C THR A 92 -23.80 -4.78 17.78
N PHE A 93 -24.12 -3.57 17.31
CA PHE A 93 -23.14 -2.67 16.69
C PHE A 93 -22.12 -2.11 17.71
N THR A 94 -22.58 -1.70 18.89
CA THR A 94 -21.68 -1.25 19.97
C THR A 94 -20.79 -2.39 20.51
N ALA A 95 -21.30 -3.62 20.51
CA ALA A 95 -20.53 -4.81 20.87
C ALA A 95 -19.41 -5.08 19.86
N MET A 96 -19.70 -4.99 18.55
CA MET A 96 -18.71 -5.18 17.47
C MET A 96 -17.56 -4.18 17.53
N GLN A 97 -17.84 -2.92 17.90
CA GLN A 97 -16.82 -1.87 17.99
C GLN A 97 -16.06 -1.88 19.32
N THR A 98 -16.29 -2.88 20.19
CA THR A 98 -15.70 -3.00 21.54
C THR A 98 -16.03 -1.84 22.48
N GLN A 99 -16.93 -0.93 22.08
CA GLN A 99 -17.38 0.17 22.92
C GLN A 99 -18.14 -0.37 24.13
N GLY A 100 -18.95 -1.41 23.91
CA GLY A 100 -19.89 -1.93 24.89
C GLY A 100 -21.05 -0.96 25.11
N ALA A 101 -22.28 -1.46 25.11
CA ALA A 101 -23.42 -0.63 25.47
C ALA A 101 -23.41 -0.35 26.97
N ASN A 102 -23.46 0.93 27.38
CA ASN A 102 -23.57 1.35 28.78
C ASN A 102 -24.97 1.13 29.41
N SER A 103 -25.79 0.24 28.84
CA SER A 103 -27.14 -0.09 29.31
C SER A 103 -27.45 -1.52 28.84
N PRO A 104 -28.13 -2.33 29.68
CA PRO A 104 -27.76 -3.71 29.88
C PRO A 104 -28.00 -4.52 28.61
N GLY A 105 -27.05 -5.40 28.36
CA GLY A 105 -27.11 -6.31 27.25
C GLY A 105 -28.14 -7.41 27.46
N PRO A 106 -28.05 -8.47 26.65
CA PRO A 106 -28.95 -9.60 26.79
C PRO A 106 -28.89 -10.17 28.21
N ILE A 107 -30.05 -10.33 28.84
CA ILE A 107 -30.19 -10.87 30.20
C ILE A 107 -30.56 -12.36 30.17
N THR A 108 -31.04 -12.86 29.04
CA THR A 108 -31.39 -14.27 28.89
C THR A 108 -30.13 -15.10 28.60
N ALA A 109 -30.07 -16.32 29.14
CA ALA A 109 -28.98 -17.25 28.84
C ALA A 109 -28.74 -17.46 27.34
N PRO A 110 -29.76 -17.71 26.48
CA PRO A 110 -29.55 -17.81 25.03
C PRO A 110 -29.06 -16.49 24.41
N GLY A 111 -29.60 -15.35 24.84
CA GLY A 111 -29.18 -14.03 24.35
C GLY A 111 -27.72 -13.72 24.68
N MET A 112 -27.25 -14.09 25.89
CA MET A 112 -25.86 -13.93 26.30
C MET A 112 -24.91 -14.77 25.45
N ILE A 113 -25.28 -16.02 25.14
CA ILE A 113 -24.45 -16.89 24.29
C ILE A 113 -24.33 -16.31 22.88
N ILE A 114 -25.47 -15.97 22.26
CA ILE A 114 -25.50 -15.38 20.91
C ILE A 114 -24.72 -14.06 20.88
N GLY A 115 -24.95 -13.19 21.86
CA GLY A 115 -24.27 -11.90 21.97
C GLY A 115 -22.76 -12.03 22.19
N SER A 116 -22.33 -13.01 22.98
CA SER A 116 -20.90 -13.28 23.22
C SER A 116 -20.19 -13.81 21.98
N VAL A 117 -20.80 -14.78 21.28
CA VAL A 117 -20.28 -15.32 20.02
C VAL A 117 -20.20 -14.22 18.96
N TRP A 118 -21.27 -13.43 18.83
CA TRP A 118 -21.29 -12.28 17.94
C TRP A 118 -20.18 -11.28 18.27
N SER A 119 -20.02 -10.90 19.55
CA SER A 119 -19.03 -9.92 19.99
C SER A 119 -17.61 -10.33 19.58
N ILE A 120 -17.23 -11.59 19.80
CA ILE A 120 -15.89 -12.09 19.46
C ILE A 120 -15.68 -12.10 17.94
N LEU A 121 -16.62 -12.72 17.19
CA LEU A 121 -16.47 -12.90 15.74
C LEU A 121 -16.51 -11.56 15.00
N SER A 122 -17.44 -10.69 15.37
CA SER A 122 -17.62 -9.38 14.75
C SER A 122 -16.44 -8.46 15.01
N THR A 123 -15.86 -8.48 16.22
CA THR A 123 -14.66 -7.69 16.54
C THR A 123 -13.49 -8.08 15.66
N ILE A 124 -13.20 -9.39 15.54
CA ILE A 124 -12.09 -9.88 14.71
C ILE A 124 -12.31 -9.51 13.24
N ALA A 125 -13.52 -9.70 12.74
CA ALA A 125 -13.86 -9.38 11.35
C ALA A 125 -13.78 -7.86 11.08
N PHE A 126 -14.35 -7.03 11.95
CA PHE A 126 -14.38 -5.57 11.83
C PHE A 126 -12.97 -4.98 11.82
N PHE A 127 -12.16 -5.27 12.84
CA PHE A 127 -10.78 -4.78 12.88
C PHE A 127 -9.92 -5.40 11.77
N GLY A 128 -10.18 -6.65 11.39
CA GLY A 128 -9.54 -7.30 10.24
C GLY A 128 -9.74 -6.52 8.95
N VAL A 129 -10.97 -6.10 8.65
CA VAL A 129 -11.30 -5.27 7.46
C VAL A 129 -10.58 -3.92 7.52
N VAL A 130 -10.59 -3.25 8.67
CA VAL A 130 -9.94 -1.94 8.87
C VAL A 130 -8.42 -2.06 8.65
N ILE A 131 -7.78 -3.03 9.30
CA ILE A 131 -6.34 -3.26 9.19
C ILE A 131 -5.95 -3.66 7.76
N ALA A 132 -6.73 -4.53 7.12
CA ALA A 132 -6.49 -4.94 5.74
C ALA A 132 -6.59 -3.75 4.76
N THR A 133 -7.54 -2.84 5.00
CA THR A 133 -7.68 -1.60 4.20
C THR A 133 -6.47 -0.69 4.39
N LEU A 134 -6.00 -0.51 5.63
CA LEU A 134 -4.79 0.28 5.92
C LEU A 134 -3.54 -0.36 5.33
N TYR A 135 -3.41 -1.68 5.43
CA TYR A 135 -2.31 -2.44 4.83
C TYR A 135 -2.33 -2.28 3.31
N ALA A 136 -3.47 -2.44 2.67
CA ALA A 136 -3.61 -2.19 1.24
C ALA A 136 -3.24 -0.74 0.90
N TYR A 137 -3.65 0.25 1.69
CA TYR A 137 -3.29 1.65 1.45
C TYR A 137 -1.78 1.91 1.48
N PHE A 138 -1.07 1.43 2.50
CA PHE A 138 0.34 1.75 2.67
C PHE A 138 1.30 0.79 1.96
N MET A 139 0.93 -0.50 1.82
CA MET A 139 1.88 -1.56 1.40
C MET A 139 1.67 -2.04 -0.04
N LEU A 140 0.45 -2.02 -0.59
CA LEU A 140 0.21 -2.45 -1.98
C LEU A 140 0.90 -1.56 -3.05
N PRO A 141 1.06 -0.22 -2.88
CA PRO A 141 1.73 0.60 -3.89
C PRO A 141 3.18 0.21 -4.18
N LYS A 142 3.85 -0.54 -3.27
CA LYS A 142 5.25 -0.96 -3.44
C LYS A 142 5.45 -2.22 -4.29
N ARG A 143 4.38 -2.92 -4.70
CA ARG A 143 4.48 -4.24 -5.35
C ARG A 143 3.95 -4.32 -6.78
N ARG A 144 3.51 -3.21 -7.38
CA ARG A 144 3.31 -3.21 -8.84
C ARG A 144 4.68 -2.97 -9.47
N PRO A 145 5.32 -3.96 -10.12
CA PRO A 145 6.36 -3.63 -11.08
C PRO A 145 5.71 -2.63 -12.01
N SER A 146 6.22 -1.40 -11.99
CA SER A 146 5.64 -0.26 -12.69
C SER A 146 5.30 -0.73 -14.10
N ARG A 147 4.12 -0.39 -14.63
CA ARG A 147 3.86 -0.58 -16.07
C ARG A 147 4.98 0.02 -16.92
N GLU A 148 5.73 0.97 -16.37
CA GLU A 148 6.99 1.50 -16.88
C GLU A 148 8.08 0.44 -17.10
N ILE A 149 8.21 -0.59 -16.25
CA ILE A 149 9.18 -1.69 -16.44
C ILE A 149 8.77 -2.56 -17.63
N ILE A 150 7.48 -2.89 -17.75
CA ILE A 150 6.97 -3.69 -18.88
C ILE A 150 7.06 -2.88 -20.18
N GLY A 151 6.73 -1.59 -20.15
CA GLY A 151 6.86 -0.70 -21.29
C GLY A 151 8.32 -0.45 -21.69
N ALA A 152 9.23 -0.30 -20.72
CA ALA A 152 10.66 -0.22 -20.99
C ALA A 152 11.20 -1.54 -21.56
N LEU A 153 10.71 -2.69 -21.09
CA LEU A 153 11.12 -3.99 -21.62
C LEU A 153 10.63 -4.19 -23.06
N GLN A 154 9.37 -3.83 -23.35
CA GLN A 154 8.81 -3.90 -24.71
C GLN A 154 9.51 -2.93 -25.66
N TYR A 155 9.72 -1.68 -25.26
CA TYR A 155 10.44 -0.68 -26.06
C TYR A 155 11.86 -1.14 -26.40
N ASN A 156 12.61 -1.66 -25.42
CA ASN A 156 13.96 -2.19 -25.67
C ASN A 156 13.95 -3.45 -26.55
N LEU A 157 12.93 -4.31 -26.46
CA LEU A 157 12.81 -5.50 -27.30
C LEU A 157 12.43 -5.15 -28.75
N GLU A 158 11.61 -4.14 -28.95
CA GLU A 158 11.20 -3.64 -30.27
C GLU A 158 12.36 -2.91 -30.98
N GLU A 159 13.24 -2.26 -30.21
CA GLU A 159 14.50 -1.70 -30.72
C GLU A 159 15.51 -2.78 -31.11
N LEU A 160 15.50 -3.95 -30.44
CA LEU A 160 16.33 -5.12 -30.77
C LEU A 160 15.88 -5.83 -32.06
N GLU A 161 14.59 -5.83 -32.40
CA GLU A 161 14.07 -6.41 -33.65
C GLU A 161 14.38 -5.57 -34.90
N HIS A 162 14.74 -4.29 -34.72
CA HIS A 162 15.07 -3.37 -35.81
C HIS A 162 16.57 -3.21 -36.09
N LEU A 163 17.43 -3.80 -35.27
CA LEU A 163 18.88 -3.78 -35.48
C LEU A 163 19.28 -4.73 -36.61
N SER A 164 20.17 -4.25 -37.50
CA SER A 164 20.76 -5.11 -38.52
C SER A 164 21.67 -6.17 -37.87
N ILE A 165 21.86 -7.31 -38.54
CA ILE A 165 22.66 -8.44 -38.03
C ILE A 165 24.06 -7.98 -37.57
N ASP A 166 24.65 -7.02 -38.29
CA ASP A 166 25.97 -6.45 -37.99
C ASP A 166 25.99 -5.69 -36.67
N GLU A 167 24.93 -4.95 -36.35
CA GLU A 167 24.84 -4.18 -35.10
C GLU A 167 24.54 -5.09 -33.90
N LEU A 168 23.78 -6.17 -34.10
CA LEU A 168 23.56 -7.20 -33.08
C LEU A 168 24.85 -7.96 -32.74
N GLU A 169 25.71 -8.18 -33.73
CA GLU A 169 27.04 -8.77 -33.54
C GLU A 169 27.96 -7.84 -32.74
N VAL A 170 27.94 -6.53 -33.01
CA VAL A 170 28.68 -5.52 -32.24
C VAL A 170 28.17 -5.42 -30.79
N LEU A 171 26.86 -5.48 -30.56
CA LEU A 171 26.29 -5.45 -29.21
C LEU A 171 26.65 -6.71 -28.42
N ARG A 172 26.65 -7.88 -29.08
CA ARG A 172 27.10 -9.14 -28.49
C ARG A 172 28.57 -9.05 -28.08
N ASP A 173 29.45 -8.59 -28.97
CA ASP A 173 30.90 -8.51 -28.69
C ASP A 173 31.20 -7.53 -27.55
N THR A 174 30.48 -6.39 -27.52
CA THR A 174 30.58 -5.41 -26.44
C THR A 174 30.13 -6.00 -25.09
N THR A 175 29.01 -6.73 -25.10
CA THR A 175 28.47 -7.36 -23.88
C THR A 175 29.41 -8.44 -23.37
N VAL A 176 29.94 -9.30 -24.26
CA VAL A 176 30.93 -10.34 -23.91
C VAL A 176 32.18 -9.70 -23.29
N ARG A 177 32.72 -8.63 -23.90
CA ARG A 177 33.87 -7.91 -23.34
C ARG A 177 33.60 -7.35 -21.95
N ILE A 178 32.44 -6.75 -21.72
CA ILE A 178 32.08 -6.20 -20.40
C ILE A 178 31.97 -7.33 -19.37
N VAL A 179 31.32 -8.44 -19.72
CA VAL A 179 31.18 -9.61 -18.85
C VAL A 179 32.55 -10.20 -18.51
N ASP A 180 33.43 -10.39 -19.49
CA ASP A 180 34.79 -10.88 -19.27
C ASP A 180 35.61 -9.93 -18.40
N THR A 181 35.44 -8.62 -18.57
CA THR A 181 36.11 -7.61 -17.74
C THR A 181 35.62 -7.69 -16.29
N GLN A 182 34.31 -7.84 -16.06
CA GLN A 182 33.74 -8.04 -14.72
C GLN A 182 34.23 -9.34 -14.07
N ILE A 183 34.29 -10.44 -14.83
CA ILE A 183 34.81 -11.73 -14.35
C ILE A 183 36.28 -11.60 -13.96
N ARG A 184 37.09 -10.90 -14.76
CA ARG A 184 38.50 -10.65 -14.45
C ARG A 184 38.65 -9.79 -13.19
N ASP A 185 37.90 -8.69 -13.08
CA ASP A 185 37.92 -7.81 -11.92
C ASP A 185 37.47 -8.53 -10.64
N LEU A 186 36.53 -9.47 -10.74
CA LEU A 186 36.10 -10.32 -9.62
C LEU A 186 37.16 -11.36 -9.24
N LYS A 187 37.87 -11.94 -10.22
CA LYS A 187 39.01 -12.84 -9.96
C LYS A 187 40.20 -12.10 -9.33
N GLU A 188 40.51 -10.89 -9.78
CA GLU A 188 41.56 -10.04 -9.21
C GLU A 188 41.23 -9.52 -7.80
N LYS A 189 39.94 -9.31 -7.49
CA LYS A 189 39.48 -8.99 -6.12
C LYS A 189 39.36 -10.20 -5.19
N SER A 190 39.42 -11.42 -5.73
CA SER A 190 39.31 -12.65 -4.95
C SER A 190 40.57 -13.54 -5.06
N PRO A 191 41.81 -13.05 -4.85
CA PRO A 191 43.03 -13.84 -4.97
C PRO A 191 43.30 -14.74 -3.74
N GLY A 192 42.27 -15.13 -2.99
CA GLY A 192 42.44 -15.92 -1.77
C GLY A 192 41.14 -16.37 -1.11
N GLN A 193 40.56 -17.45 -1.64
CA GLN A 193 40.02 -18.56 -0.86
C GLN A 193 40.44 -19.86 -1.53
#